data_AF-A0AAV1A0B4-F1
#
_entry.id   AF-A0AAV1A0B4-F1
#
_cell.length_a   1.000
_cell.length_b   1.000
_cell.length_c   1.000
_cell.angle_alpha   90.00
_cell.angle_beta   90.00
_cell.angle_gamma   90.00
#
_symmetry.space_group_name_H-M   'P 1'
#
loop_
_entity.id
_entity.type
_entity.pdbx_description
1 polymer ?
#
loop_
_entity_poly.entity_id
_entity_poly.type
_entity_poly.pdbx_seq_one_letter_code
_entity_poly.pdbx_strand_id
1 'polypeptide(L)'
;MRPQQELKELGFDGSTSAFSKAFLAKRSATKAQWDEKVETFKKWGWSDEQILETFKKHPFCMLVSPRKINAIMDFWVYHLGLDSLDLARAPRILQCSLEKRIIPRASVVQFLISKGLRQKDAGVYTPFVVSEKLFVEKFVKGFEEHSSDLIKLYEEKLNLADGRNGIQLV
;
A
#
# COMPACT_ATOMS: atom_id res chain seq x y z
N MET A 1 8.82 -1.84 -29.48
CA MET A 1 10.12 -1.44 -28.90
C MET A 1 10.52 -2.50 -27.86
N ARG A 2 11.82 -2.83 -27.73
CA ARG A 2 12.26 -3.81 -26.71
C ARG A 2 12.22 -3.14 -25.33
N PRO A 3 11.70 -3.79 -24.27
CA PRO A 3 11.56 -3.17 -22.93
C PRO A 3 12.85 -2.55 -22.38
N GLN A 4 14.03 -3.10 -22.70
CA GLN A 4 15.31 -2.54 -22.25
C GLN A 4 15.59 -1.14 -22.82
N GLN A 5 15.20 -0.88 -24.08
CA GLN A 5 15.46 0.40 -24.72
C GLN A 5 14.54 1.49 -24.17
N GLU A 6 13.25 1.17 -24.04
CA GLU A 6 12.26 2.07 -23.44
C GLU A 6 12.69 2.50 -22.03
N LEU A 7 13.18 1.58 -21.20
CA LEU A 7 13.65 1.90 -19.85
C LEU A 7 14.87 2.83 -19.85
N LYS A 8 15.78 2.68 -20.80
CA LYS A 8 16.92 3.62 -20.95
C LYS A 8 16.44 5.01 -21.36
N GLU A 9 15.48 5.10 -22.28
CA GLU A 9 14.86 6.36 -22.69
C GLU A 9 14.11 7.04 -21.53
N LEU A 10 13.49 6.26 -20.64
CA LEU A 10 12.88 6.75 -19.41
C LEU A 10 13.90 7.15 -18.32
N GLY A 11 15.20 6.96 -18.57
CA GLY A 11 16.29 7.37 -17.70
C GLY A 11 16.66 6.36 -16.62
N PHE A 12 16.33 5.07 -16.77
CA PHE A 12 16.83 4.04 -15.87
C PHE A 12 18.28 3.67 -16.19
N ASP A 13 19.13 3.66 -15.16
CA ASP A 13 20.48 3.11 -15.23
C ASP A 13 20.44 1.57 -15.17
N GLY A 14 20.92 0.94 -16.25
CA GLY A 14 20.97 -0.51 -16.43
C GLY A 14 21.74 -1.29 -15.36
N SER A 15 22.60 -0.64 -14.58
CA SER A 15 23.38 -1.26 -13.51
C SER A 15 22.63 -1.33 -12.17
N THR A 16 21.47 -0.67 -12.06
CA THR A 16 20.76 -0.51 -10.78
C THR A 16 19.71 -1.59 -10.53
N SER A 17 19.43 -1.87 -9.26
CA SER A 17 18.30 -2.74 -8.90
C SER A 17 16.95 -2.18 -9.36
N ALA A 18 16.83 -0.85 -9.50
CA ALA A 18 15.63 -0.20 -10.03
C ALA A 18 15.38 -0.60 -11.49
N PHE A 19 16.41 -0.67 -12.33
CA PHE A 19 16.29 -1.15 -13.72
C PHE A 19 15.82 -2.60 -13.76
N SER A 20 16.42 -3.50 -12.97
CA SER A 20 16.00 -4.91 -12.95
C SER A 20 14.52 -5.07 -12.55
N LYS A 21 14.05 -4.28 -11.57
CA LYS A 21 12.65 -4.26 -11.15
C LYS A 21 11.73 -3.72 -12.24
N ALA A 22 12.12 -2.63 -12.89
CA ALA A 22 11.36 -2.02 -13.99
C ALA A 22 11.30 -2.91 -15.23
N PHE A 23 12.41 -3.58 -15.54
CA PHE A 23 12.49 -4.56 -16.61
C PHE A 23 11.57 -5.74 -16.35
N LEU A 24 11.57 -6.27 -15.12
CA LEU A 24 10.63 -7.32 -14.72
C LEU A 24 9.18 -6.86 -14.89
N ALA A 25 8.84 -5.65 -14.42
CA ALA A 25 7.50 -5.09 -14.56
C ALA A 25 7.05 -4.98 -16.03
N LYS A 26 7.88 -4.35 -16.88
CA LYS A 26 7.58 -4.22 -18.31
C LYS A 26 7.48 -5.57 -19.03
N ARG A 27 8.34 -6.53 -18.70
CA ARG A 27 8.31 -7.87 -19.31
C ARG A 27 7.10 -8.69 -18.89
N SER A 28 6.57 -8.47 -17.69
CA SER A 28 5.47 -9.25 -17.11
C SER A 28 4.08 -8.87 -17.65
N ALA A 29 3.96 -7.81 -18.45
CA ALA A 29 2.69 -7.32 -18.96
C ALA A 29 2.77 -7.09 -20.48
N THR A 30 1.68 -7.40 -21.18
CA THR A 30 1.48 -6.93 -22.55
C THR A 30 1.24 -5.41 -22.56
N LYS A 31 1.34 -4.78 -23.73
CA LYS A 31 0.98 -3.36 -23.88
C LYS A 31 -0.44 -3.07 -23.38
N ALA A 32 -1.41 -3.89 -23.78
CA ALA A 32 -2.80 -3.72 -23.34
C ALA A 32 -2.95 -3.84 -21.81
N GLN A 33 -2.28 -4.80 -21.17
CA GLN A 33 -2.29 -4.94 -19.72
C GLN A 33 -1.54 -3.82 -19.00
N TRP A 34 -0.59 -3.17 -19.66
CA TRP A 34 0.10 -1.99 -19.15
C TRP A 34 -0.82 -0.78 -19.20
N ASP A 35 -1.42 -0.53 -20.36
CA ASP A 35 -2.35 0.58 -20.60
C ASP A 35 -3.56 0.46 -19.67
N GLU A 36 -4.11 -0.74 -19.45
CA GLU A 36 -5.17 -0.97 -18.47
C GLU A 36 -4.79 -0.56 -17.03
N LYS A 37 -3.55 -0.83 -16.61
CA LYS A 37 -3.07 -0.39 -15.28
C LYS A 37 -2.93 1.12 -15.21
N VAL A 38 -2.41 1.76 -16.26
CA VAL A 38 -2.33 3.23 -16.36
C VAL A 38 -3.72 3.84 -16.24
N GLU A 39 -4.68 3.36 -17.03
CA GLU A 39 -6.07 3.83 -16.98
C GLU A 39 -6.73 3.54 -15.62
N THR A 40 -6.32 2.47 -14.94
CA THR A 40 -6.77 2.21 -13.56
C THR A 40 -6.30 3.30 -12.61
N PHE A 41 -5.04 3.74 -12.65
CA PHE A 41 -4.57 4.84 -11.81
C PHE A 41 -5.24 6.18 -12.19
N LYS A 42 -5.46 6.45 -13.48
CA LYS A 42 -6.15 7.67 -13.95
C LYS A 42 -7.57 7.80 -13.40
N LYS A 43 -8.31 6.69 -13.27
CA LYS A 43 -9.63 6.67 -12.63
C LYS A 43 -9.61 7.17 -11.18
N TRP A 44 -8.47 7.09 -10.51
CA TRP A 44 -8.25 7.60 -9.15
C TRP A 44 -7.61 8.99 -9.12
N GLY A 45 -7.63 9.71 -10.25
CA GLY A 45 -7.18 11.10 -10.35
C GLY A 45 -5.68 11.28 -10.59
N TRP A 46 -4.93 10.21 -10.89
CA TRP A 46 -3.49 10.32 -11.15
C TRP A 46 -3.23 10.81 -12.58
N SER A 47 -2.29 11.75 -12.74
CA SER A 47 -1.81 12.17 -14.06
C SER A 47 -0.80 11.19 -14.63
N ASP A 48 -0.55 11.27 -15.94
CA ASP A 48 0.49 10.46 -16.61
C ASP A 48 1.88 10.70 -15.99
N GLU A 49 2.18 11.95 -15.62
CA GLU A 49 3.42 12.33 -14.95
C GLU A 49 3.53 11.67 -13.57
N GLN A 50 2.47 11.70 -12.77
CA GLN A 50 2.46 11.08 -11.43
C GLN A 50 2.62 9.56 -11.51
N ILE A 51 1.99 8.91 -12.48
CA ILE A 51 2.13 7.48 -12.73
C ILE A 51 3.57 7.16 -13.14
N LEU A 52 4.15 7.94 -14.05
CA LEU A 52 5.51 7.74 -14.53
C LEU A 52 6.54 7.96 -13.41
N GLU A 53 6.42 9.03 -12.63
CA GLU A 53 7.29 9.29 -11.49
C GLU A 53 7.22 8.18 -10.45
N THR A 54 6.00 7.70 -10.16
CA THR A 54 5.77 6.60 -9.23
C THR A 54 6.40 5.31 -9.75
N PHE A 55 6.25 5.01 -11.04
CA PHE A 55 6.89 3.86 -11.67
C PHE A 55 8.42 3.96 -11.62
N LYS A 56 9.00 5.13 -11.87
CA LYS A 56 10.45 5.35 -11.78
C LYS A 56 11.00 5.12 -10.38
N LYS A 57 10.28 5.63 -9.36
CA LYS A 57 10.66 5.47 -7.95
C LYS A 57 10.44 4.04 -7.45
N HIS A 58 9.35 3.39 -7.88
CA HIS A 58 8.93 2.10 -7.37
C HIS A 58 8.30 1.22 -8.46
N PRO A 59 9.10 0.58 -9.32
CA PRO A 59 8.58 -0.08 -10.52
C PRO A 59 7.59 -1.23 -10.26
N PHE A 60 7.65 -1.83 -9.07
CA PHE A 60 6.75 -2.91 -8.68
C PHE A 60 5.29 -2.46 -8.47
N CYS A 61 5.00 -1.16 -8.44
CA CYS A 61 3.60 -0.70 -8.47
C CYS A 61 2.85 -1.19 -9.72
N MET A 62 3.57 -1.38 -10.84
CA MET A 62 3.01 -1.87 -12.10
C MET A 62 2.93 -3.41 -12.20
N LEU A 63 3.40 -4.14 -11.18
CA LEU A 63 3.16 -5.58 -11.05
C LEU A 63 1.81 -5.90 -10.37
N VAL A 64 1.15 -4.90 -9.80
CA VAL A 64 -0.13 -5.07 -9.11
C VAL A 64 -1.26 -5.15 -10.15
N SER A 65 -2.23 -6.03 -9.93
CA SER A 65 -3.37 -6.18 -10.83
C SER A 65 -4.33 -4.98 -10.71
N PRO A 66 -5.01 -4.58 -11.79
CA PRO A 66 -6.06 -3.54 -11.75
C PRO A 66 -7.11 -3.77 -10.66
N ARG A 67 -7.56 -5.03 -10.49
CA ARG A 67 -8.50 -5.41 -9.43
C ARG A 67 -7.99 -5.04 -8.04
N LYS A 68 -6.71 -5.35 -7.76
CA LYS A 68 -6.11 -5.05 -6.46
C LYS A 68 -5.85 -3.55 -6.27
N ILE A 69 -5.44 -2.84 -7.33
CA ILE A 69 -5.30 -1.38 -7.29
C ILE A 69 -6.64 -0.75 -6.90
N ASN A 70 -7.73 -1.10 -7.59
CA ASN A 70 -9.06 -0.57 -7.28
C ASN A 70 -9.50 -0.89 -5.85
N ALA A 71 -9.32 -2.13 -5.38
CA ALA A 71 -9.71 -2.50 -4.03
C ALA A 71 -8.95 -1.70 -2.94
N ILE A 72 -7.64 -1.48 -3.14
CA ILE A 72 -6.84 -0.68 -2.21
C ILE A 72 -7.25 0.80 -2.28
N MET A 73 -7.41 1.35 -3.48
CA MET A 73 -7.79 2.75 -3.67
C MET A 73 -9.18 3.05 -3.12
N ASP A 74 -10.15 2.15 -3.32
CA ASP A 74 -11.50 2.26 -2.79
C ASP A 74 -11.51 2.32 -1.26
N PHE A 75 -10.79 1.39 -0.63
CA PHE A 75 -10.59 1.42 0.82
C PHE A 75 -9.90 2.70 1.28
N TRP A 76 -8.83 3.11 0.60
CA TRP A 76 -8.04 4.27 0.99
C TRP A 76 -8.82 5.59 0.87
N VAL A 77 -9.51 5.79 -0.25
CA VAL A 77 -10.21 7.03 -0.53
C VAL A 77 -11.54 7.07 0.20
N TYR A 78 -12.38 6.04 0.07
CA TYR A 78 -13.74 6.08 0.57
C TYR A 78 -13.88 5.63 2.02
N HIS A 79 -13.11 4.63 2.47
CA HIS A 79 -13.20 4.16 3.86
C HIS A 79 -12.30 4.94 4.82
N LEU A 80 -11.12 5.40 4.39
CA LEU A 80 -10.23 6.21 5.24
C LEU A 80 -10.39 7.72 5.03
N GLY A 81 -11.00 8.14 3.91
CA GLY A 81 -11.11 9.57 3.58
C GLY A 81 -9.73 10.20 3.39
N LEU A 82 -8.82 9.49 2.73
CA LEU A 82 -7.45 9.91 2.43
C LEU A 82 -7.29 10.16 0.92
N ASP A 83 -6.27 10.93 0.55
CA ASP A 83 -5.99 11.23 -0.85
C ASP A 83 -5.35 10.01 -1.52
N SER A 84 -5.79 9.67 -2.74
CA SER A 84 -5.19 8.58 -3.52
C SER A 84 -3.71 8.84 -3.80
N LEU A 85 -3.29 10.11 -3.90
CA LEU A 85 -1.92 10.53 -4.14
C LEU A 85 -0.99 10.26 -2.95
N ASP A 86 -1.50 10.00 -1.75
CA ASP A 86 -0.66 9.54 -0.64
C ASP A 86 -0.01 8.18 -0.96
N LEU A 87 -0.65 7.36 -1.80
CA LEU A 87 -0.09 6.09 -2.26
C LEU A 87 1.03 6.27 -3.29
N ALA A 88 1.11 7.41 -3.97
CA ALA A 88 2.26 7.74 -4.83
C ALA A 88 3.53 8.00 -4.00
N ARG A 89 3.38 8.50 -2.76
CA ARG A 89 4.49 8.70 -1.81
C ARG A 89 4.96 7.39 -1.18
N ALA A 90 4.08 6.39 -1.08
CA ALA A 90 4.39 5.07 -0.54
C ALA A 90 3.84 3.92 -1.41
N PRO A 91 4.34 3.73 -2.65
CA PRO A 91 3.76 2.77 -3.60
C PRO A 91 3.88 1.31 -3.16
N ARG A 92 4.74 1.04 -2.16
CA ARG A 92 4.83 -0.27 -1.50
C ARG A 92 3.49 -0.73 -0.92
N ILE A 93 2.61 0.20 -0.51
CA ILE A 93 1.28 -0.12 0.03
C ILE A 93 0.43 -0.87 -1.00
N LEU A 94 0.52 -0.54 -2.30
CA LEU A 94 -0.22 -1.23 -3.37
C LEU A 94 0.15 -2.72 -3.47
N GLN A 95 1.31 -3.12 -2.96
CA GLN A 95 1.74 -4.52 -2.92
C GLN A 95 1.28 -5.25 -1.64
N CYS A 96 0.94 -4.53 -0.57
CA CYS A 96 0.48 -5.14 0.67
C CYS A 96 -0.85 -5.89 0.47
N SER A 97 -1.16 -6.85 1.34
CA SER A 97 -2.50 -7.43 1.37
C SER A 97 -3.46 -6.40 1.96
N LEU A 98 -4.61 -6.22 1.32
CA LEU A 98 -5.66 -5.35 1.81
C LEU A 98 -6.19 -5.89 3.14
N GLU A 99 -6.48 -7.18 3.15
CA GLU A 99 -7.14 -7.90 4.24
C GLU A 99 -6.19 -8.17 5.40
N LYS A 100 -4.96 -8.63 5.13
CA LYS A 100 -4.02 -9.08 6.17
C LYS A 100 -3.09 -7.97 6.67
N ARG A 101 -3.14 -6.78 6.08
CA ARG A 101 -2.23 -5.69 6.48
C ARG A 101 -2.87 -4.32 6.47
N ILE A 102 -3.53 -3.92 5.39
CA ILE A 102 -4.07 -2.55 5.31
C ILE A 102 -5.25 -2.39 6.27
N ILE A 103 -6.26 -3.26 6.22
CA ILE A 103 -7.47 -3.18 7.07
C ILE A 103 -7.15 -3.30 8.58
N PRO A 104 -6.34 -4.29 9.04
CA PRO A 104 -6.01 -4.41 10.46
C PRO A 104 -5.30 -3.18 11.00
N ARG A 105 -4.33 -2.64 10.23
CA ARG A 105 -3.57 -1.46 10.64
C ARG A 105 -4.39 -0.18 10.56
N ALA A 106 -5.26 -0.05 9.56
CA ALA A 106 -6.22 1.03 9.46
C ALA A 106 -7.16 1.08 10.67
N SER A 107 -7.65 -0.08 11.12
CA SER A 107 -8.56 -0.17 12.27
C SER A 107 -7.89 0.35 13.55
N VAL A 108 -6.64 -0.04 13.80
CA VAL A 108 -5.82 0.49 14.91
C VAL A 108 -5.65 2.01 14.78
N VAL A 109 -5.26 2.51 13.60
CA VAL A 109 -5.06 3.95 13.38
C VAL A 109 -6.36 4.74 13.59
N GLN A 110 -7.50 4.25 13.09
CA GLN A 110 -8.81 4.88 13.29
C GLN A 110 -9.21 4.89 14.77
N PHE A 111 -8.95 3.82 15.51
CA PHE A 111 -9.16 3.79 16.96
C PHE A 111 -8.35 4.87 17.66
N LEU A 112 -7.04 4.96 17.37
CA LEU A 112 -6.17 5.98 17.96
C LEU A 112 -6.64 7.39 17.65
N ILE A 113 -7.08 7.66 16.42
CA ILE A 113 -7.65 8.96 16.03
C ILE A 113 -8.93 9.24 16.81
N SER A 114 -9.84 8.26 16.94
CA SER A 114 -11.11 8.42 17.67
C SER A 114 -10.93 8.71 19.16
N LYS A 115 -9.79 8.28 19.74
CA LYS A 115 -9.41 8.53 21.13
C LYS A 115 -8.56 9.80 21.31
N GLY A 116 -8.28 10.54 20.23
CA GLY A 116 -7.41 11.72 20.28
C GLY A 116 -5.94 11.42 20.52
N LEU A 117 -5.53 10.14 20.45
CA LEU A 117 -4.15 9.69 20.67
C LEU A 117 -3.25 9.89 19.45
N ARG A 118 -3.85 10.22 18.30
CA ARG A 118 -3.15 10.47 17.03
C ARG A 118 -3.92 11.46 16.17
N GLN A 119 -3.21 12.38 15.51
CA GLN A 119 -3.78 13.23 14.47
C GLN A 119 -3.98 12.45 13.16
N LYS A 120 -5.02 12.80 12.38
CA LYS A 120 -5.39 12.07 11.15
C LYS A 120 -4.29 12.10 10.08
N ASP A 121 -3.58 13.21 9.97
CA ASP A 121 -2.54 13.49 8.98
C ASP A 121 -1.12 13.09 9.44
N ALA A 122 -0.94 12.76 10.72
CA ALA A 122 0.34 12.35 11.25
C ALA A 122 0.87 11.11 10.50
N GLY A 123 1.89 11.30 9.66
CA GLY A 123 2.56 10.24 8.91
C GLY A 123 1.61 9.24 8.25
N VAL A 124 0.70 9.73 7.39
CA VAL A 124 -0.42 8.97 6.79
C VAL A 124 -0.04 7.56 6.33
N TYR A 125 1.07 7.42 5.60
CA TYR A 125 1.50 6.12 5.05
C TYR A 125 2.35 5.28 6.02
N THR A 126 2.94 5.89 7.06
CA THR A 126 3.91 5.25 7.97
C THR A 126 3.36 3.97 8.62
N PRO A 127 2.14 3.94 9.20
CA PRO A 127 1.58 2.74 9.81
C PRO A 127 1.55 1.54 8.83
N PHE A 128 1.36 1.79 7.54
CA PHE A 128 1.19 0.76 6.52
C PHE A 128 2.50 0.22 5.97
N VAL A 129 3.60 0.99 6.05
CA VAL A 129 4.90 0.60 5.47
C VAL A 129 5.87 -0.02 6.46
N VAL A 130 5.80 0.32 7.77
CA VAL A 130 6.71 -0.21 8.80
C VAL A 130 6.60 -1.73 8.97
N SER A 131 7.63 -2.36 9.53
CA SER A 131 7.61 -3.79 9.83
C SER A 131 6.47 -4.16 10.79
N GLU A 132 6.14 -5.45 10.88
CA GLU A 132 5.12 -5.94 11.82
C GLU A 132 5.51 -5.64 13.27
N LYS A 133 6.75 -5.99 13.64
CA LYS A 133 7.33 -5.68 14.95
C LYS A 133 7.18 -4.20 15.32
N LEU A 134 7.62 -3.31 14.44
CA LEU A 134 7.54 -1.86 14.69
C LEU A 134 6.10 -1.35 14.73
N PHE A 135 5.19 -1.95 13.94
CA PHE A 135 3.78 -1.60 14.00
C PHE A 135 3.20 -1.92 15.38
N VAL A 136 3.40 -3.15 15.86
CA VAL A 136 2.88 -3.59 17.16
C VAL A 136 3.50 -2.77 18.29
N GLU A 137 4.82 -2.57 18.30
CA GLU A 137 5.50 -1.80 19.34
C GLU A 137 4.99 -0.35 19.42
N LYS A 138 4.87 0.33 18.28
CA LYS A 138 4.54 1.77 18.26
C LYS A 138 3.05 2.09 18.31
N PHE A 139 2.22 1.27 17.65
CA PHE A 139 0.81 1.60 17.42
C PHE A 139 -0.16 0.78 18.24
N VAL A 140 0.29 -0.36 18.79
CA VAL A 140 -0.55 -1.25 19.59
C VAL A 140 -0.13 -1.18 21.06
N LYS A 141 1.13 -1.52 21.35
CA LYS A 141 1.66 -1.57 22.73
C LYS A 141 2.09 -0.21 23.28
N GLY A 142 2.29 0.79 22.43
CA GLY A 142 2.74 2.13 22.82
C GLY A 142 1.70 2.98 23.56
N PHE A 143 0.47 2.47 23.72
CA PHE A 143 -0.63 3.15 24.40
C PHE A 143 -1.11 2.31 25.59
N GLU A 144 -0.40 2.38 26.72
CA GLU A 144 -0.56 1.46 27.86
C GLU A 144 -2.02 1.29 28.31
N GLU A 145 -2.77 2.39 28.44
CA GLU A 145 -4.19 2.37 28.86
C GLU A 145 -5.10 1.63 27.87
N HIS A 146 -4.78 1.63 26.58
CA HIS A 146 -5.59 1.05 25.52
C HIS A 146 -4.94 -0.18 24.86
N SER A 147 -3.83 -0.67 25.41
CA SER A 147 -3.03 -1.72 24.79
C SER A 147 -3.84 -3.01 24.61
N SER A 148 -4.62 -3.42 25.63
CA SER A 148 -5.48 -4.60 25.55
C SER A 148 -6.58 -4.46 24.48
N ASP A 149 -7.22 -3.30 24.37
CA ASP A 149 -8.24 -3.04 23.35
C ASP A 149 -7.65 -3.07 21.94
N LEU A 150 -6.47 -2.46 21.77
CA LEU A 150 -5.77 -2.40 20.49
C LEU A 150 -5.25 -3.78 20.04
N ILE A 151 -4.74 -4.60 20.98
CA ILE A 151 -4.34 -5.98 20.69
C ILE A 151 -5.54 -6.78 20.20
N LYS A 152 -6.64 -6.75 20.96
CA LYS A 152 -7.87 -7.47 20.61
C LYS A 152 -8.41 -7.03 19.26
N LEU A 153 -8.51 -5.72 19.01
CA LEU A 153 -8.95 -5.16 17.73
C LEU A 153 -8.04 -5.63 16.58
N TYR A 154 -6.73 -5.58 16.76
CA TYR A 154 -5.78 -5.94 15.71
C TYR A 154 -5.87 -7.43 15.35
N GLU A 155 -5.95 -8.30 16.37
CA GLU A 155 -6.12 -9.75 16.21
C GLU A 155 -7.46 -10.11 15.56
N GLU A 156 -8.56 -9.49 15.99
CA GLU A 156 -9.88 -9.69 15.39
C GLU A 156 -9.85 -9.40 13.88
N LYS A 157 -9.22 -8.29 13.47
CA LYS A 157 -9.11 -7.94 12.05
C LYS A 157 -8.20 -8.88 11.26
N LEU A 158 -7.12 -9.38 11.86
CA LEU A 158 -6.26 -10.39 11.22
C LEU A 158 -6.99 -11.72 11.05
N ASN A 159 -7.72 -12.17 12.08
CA ASN A 159 -8.46 -13.43 12.06
C ASN A 159 -9.57 -13.45 11.00
N LEU A 160 -10.29 -12.33 10.83
CA LEU A 160 -11.28 -12.16 9.76
C LEU A 160 -10.66 -12.31 8.37
N ALA A 161 -9.41 -11.87 8.19
CA ALA A 161 -8.70 -11.98 6.92
C ALA A 161 -8.21 -13.41 6.60
N ASP A 162 -8.09 -14.26 7.61
CA ASP A 162 -7.64 -15.66 7.49
C ASP A 162 -8.80 -16.66 7.34
N GLY A 163 -10.06 -16.20 7.39
CA GLY A 163 -11.23 -17.07 7.38
C GLY A 163 -11.33 -17.96 8.63
N ARG A 164 -10.57 -17.62 9.68
CA ARG A 164 -10.55 -18.35 10.95
C ARG A 164 -11.26 -17.49 11.98
N ASN A 165 -12.51 -17.83 12.28
CA ASN A 165 -13.16 -17.32 13.48
C ASN A 165 -12.48 -17.94 14.71
N GLY A 166 -11.53 -17.18 15.28
CA GLY A 166 -11.03 -17.31 16.65
C GLY A 166 -10.00 -18.41 16.89
N ILE A 167 -8.74 -18.01 17.10
CA ILE A 167 -7.88 -18.62 18.14
C ILE A 167 -7.06 -17.49 18.78
N GLN A 168 -7.19 -17.37 20.10
CA GLN A 168 -6.41 -16.49 20.98
C GLN A 168 -4.91 -16.77 20.84
N LEU A 169 -4.10 -15.73 20.67
CA LEU A 169 -2.69 -15.82 21.09
C LEU A 169 -2.67 -15.60 22.60
N VAL A 170 -2.47 -16.70 23.32
CA VAL A 170 -2.13 -16.70 24.76
C VAL A 170 -0.72 -16.16 24.94
#